data_AF-A0A2T6BK27-F1
#
_entry.id   AF-A0A2T6BK27-F1
#
_cell.length_a   1.000
_cell.length_b   1.000
_cell.length_c   1.000
_cell.angle_alpha   90.00
_cell.angle_beta   90.00
_cell.angle_gamma   90.00
#
_symmetry.space_group_name_H-M   'P 1'
#
loop_
_entity.id
_entity.type
_entity.pdbx_description
1 polymer ?
#
loop_
_entity_poly.entity_id
_entity_poly.type
_entity_poly.pdbx_seq_one_letter_code
_entity_poly.pdbx_strand_id
1 'polypeptide(L)'
;MTRLIPLGALAALVACAPLPGPDVTKLITSTQTEITSVDMKPPANMPGVCWGHIPGPQITEIVSDIVLATPATVDEFGRELSPAIYRKVTRPQTFNEGDGRWFTRTCDADLTPDFVMTLQRALQVRGLYRGPVTGEMDARTRRAIRDYQTPQGLDSAVLSQTAAQQLGLIAVELDLPEG
;
A
#
# COMPACT_ATOMS: atom_id res chain seq x y z
N MET A 1 40.55 59.24 47.29
CA MET A 1 40.82 57.81 47.49
C MET A 1 39.91 57.05 46.52
N THR A 2 40.34 56.74 45.31
CA THR A 2 41.10 55.56 44.83
C THR A 2 40.16 54.73 43.94
N ARG A 3 40.67 54.43 42.73
CA ARG A 3 40.09 53.83 41.52
C ARG A 3 39.30 52.53 41.70
N LEU A 4 38.45 52.17 40.72
CA LEU A 4 38.69 51.05 39.77
C LEU A 4 37.53 50.80 38.79
N ILE A 5 37.88 50.72 37.49
CA ILE A 5 37.10 50.21 36.35
C ILE A 5 37.46 48.73 36.17
N PRO A 6 36.52 47.87 35.74
CA PRO A 6 36.81 46.88 34.68
C PRO A 6 35.70 46.88 33.61
N LEU A 7 36.03 46.95 32.31
CA LEU A 7 36.19 45.82 31.37
C LEU A 7 35.08 44.75 31.54
N GLY A 8 34.24 44.41 30.58
CA GLY A 8 34.34 44.46 29.12
C GLY A 8 33.91 43.08 28.60
N ALA A 9 32.88 43.02 27.76
CA ALA A 9 32.57 41.85 26.92
C ALA A 9 31.57 42.26 25.83
N LEU A 10 32.08 42.76 24.70
CA LEU A 10 31.32 42.93 23.47
C LEU A 10 31.27 41.56 22.77
N ALA A 11 30.09 40.95 22.66
CA ALA A 11 29.90 39.72 21.89
C ALA A 11 29.83 40.06 20.39
N ALA A 12 30.82 39.61 19.62
CA ALA A 12 30.82 39.71 18.16
C ALA A 12 29.97 38.58 17.56
N LEU A 13 28.89 38.93 16.86
CA LEU A 13 28.11 38.01 16.03
C LEU A 13 28.85 37.80 14.70
N VAL A 14 29.42 36.61 14.52
CA VAL A 14 29.95 36.14 13.23
C VAL A 14 28.84 35.40 12.50
N ALA A 15 28.33 35.96 11.40
CA ALA A 15 27.42 35.28 10.49
C ALA A 15 28.22 34.50 9.44
N CYS A 16 27.99 33.20 9.32
CA CYS A 16 28.55 32.35 8.27
C CYS A 16 27.85 32.59 6.93
N ALA A 17 28.63 32.76 5.86
CA ALA A 17 28.17 32.74 4.47
C ALA A 17 27.82 31.29 4.01
N PRO A 18 26.95 31.11 3.01
CA PRO A 18 26.57 29.78 2.52
C PRO A 18 27.65 29.20 1.60
N LEU A 19 27.99 27.93 1.82
CA LEU A 19 28.87 27.13 0.97
C LEU A 19 28.11 26.61 -0.26
N PRO A 20 28.77 26.45 -1.43
CA PRO A 20 28.19 25.80 -2.60
C PRO A 20 28.04 24.29 -2.35
N GLY A 21 26.81 23.78 -2.46
CA GLY A 21 26.51 22.34 -2.38
C GLY A 21 26.76 21.62 -3.71
N PRO A 22 27.02 20.30 -3.69
CA PRO A 22 27.28 19.52 -4.90
C PRO A 22 26.01 19.38 -5.76
N ASP A 23 26.21 19.55 -7.07
CA ASP A 23 25.21 19.41 -8.13
C ASP A 23 24.80 17.94 -8.30
N VAL A 24 23.55 17.62 -7.98
CA VAL A 24 22.98 16.26 -8.03
C VAL A 24 22.31 15.93 -9.37
N THR A 25 22.49 16.74 -10.41
CA THR A 25 21.74 16.61 -11.69
C THR A 25 22.27 15.50 -12.62
N LYS A 26 23.09 14.55 -12.13
CA LYS A 26 23.78 13.54 -12.96
C LYS A 26 23.42 12.07 -12.70
N LEU A 27 22.26 11.80 -12.11
CA LEU A 27 21.77 10.43 -11.89
C LEU A 27 20.35 10.25 -12.44
N ILE A 28 20.20 10.38 -13.76
CA ILE A 28 19.03 9.82 -14.46
C ILE A 28 19.57 8.91 -15.57
N THR A 29 20.24 7.83 -15.16
CA THR A 29 20.47 6.70 -16.05
C THR A 29 19.16 5.94 -16.13
N SER A 30 18.47 6.14 -17.25
CA SER A 30 17.32 5.35 -17.70
C SER A 30 17.68 3.86 -17.77
N THR A 31 17.45 3.13 -16.68
CA THR A 31 17.16 1.69 -16.77
C THR A 31 15.68 1.56 -17.13
N GLN A 32 15.44 1.19 -18.38
CA GLN A 32 14.14 0.85 -18.90
C GLN A 32 13.73 -0.47 -18.26
N THR A 33 13.01 -0.38 -17.14
CA THR A 33 12.39 -1.54 -16.49
C THR A 33 11.32 -2.06 -17.43
N GLU A 34 11.59 -3.23 -17.98
CA GLU A 34 10.63 -4.14 -18.58
C GLU A 34 9.44 -4.27 -17.61
N ILE A 35 8.29 -3.68 -17.98
CA ILE A 35 7.07 -3.71 -17.16
C ILE A 35 6.45 -5.10 -17.33
N THR A 36 7.09 -6.09 -16.73
CA THR A 36 6.57 -7.44 -16.61
C THR A 36 5.89 -7.51 -15.25
N SER A 37 4.56 -7.38 -15.25
CA SER A 37 3.63 -7.72 -14.18
C SER A 37 4.15 -7.57 -12.74
N VAL A 38 3.86 -6.42 -12.13
CA VAL A 38 3.74 -6.14 -10.69
C VAL A 38 4.03 -7.38 -9.83
N ASP A 39 5.23 -7.45 -9.26
CA ASP A 39 5.57 -8.41 -8.21
C ASP A 39 4.72 -8.10 -6.97
N MET A 40 3.46 -8.54 -6.97
CA MET A 40 2.56 -8.57 -5.81
C MET A 40 2.97 -9.70 -4.86
N LYS A 41 4.28 -9.85 -4.62
CA LYS A 41 4.78 -10.80 -3.65
C LYS A 41 4.64 -10.16 -2.26
N PRO A 42 3.96 -10.82 -1.31
CA PRO A 42 3.93 -10.32 0.06
C PRO A 42 5.36 -10.14 0.60
N PRO A 43 5.56 -9.24 1.59
CA PRO A 43 6.82 -9.15 2.32
C PRO A 43 7.25 -10.54 2.79
N ALA A 44 8.58 -10.75 2.91
CA ALA A 44 9.23 -12.04 3.16
C ALA A 44 8.34 -13.05 3.90
N ASN A 45 8.17 -14.25 3.31
CA ASN A 45 7.32 -15.30 3.85
C ASN A 45 7.80 -15.74 5.24
N MET A 46 7.17 -15.23 6.30
CA MET A 46 7.43 -15.65 7.68
C MET A 46 6.41 -16.71 8.08
N PRO A 47 6.86 -17.82 8.71
CA PRO A 47 5.94 -18.85 9.18
C PRO A 47 4.95 -18.27 10.20
N GLY A 48 3.66 -18.58 10.02
CA GLY A 48 2.59 -18.10 10.90
C GLY A 48 2.11 -16.67 10.63
N VAL A 49 2.70 -15.95 9.67
CA VAL A 49 2.25 -14.60 9.29
C VAL A 49 1.40 -14.66 8.03
N CYS A 50 0.14 -14.25 8.14
CA CYS A 50 -0.75 -14.11 7.00
C CYS A 50 -0.79 -12.66 6.54
N TRP A 51 -0.56 -12.43 5.25
CA TRP A 51 -0.58 -11.09 4.66
C TRP A 51 -1.93 -10.78 4.02
N GLY A 52 -2.40 -9.55 4.21
CA GLY A 52 -3.43 -8.90 3.42
C GLY A 52 -2.84 -7.78 2.58
N HIS A 53 -3.49 -7.48 1.46
CA HIS A 53 -3.06 -6.45 0.51
C HIS A 53 -4.18 -5.45 0.25
N ILE A 54 -3.85 -4.16 0.29
CA ILE A 54 -4.70 -3.08 -0.21
C ILE A 54 -4.03 -2.55 -1.46
N PRO A 55 -4.70 -2.61 -2.64
CA PRO A 55 -4.13 -2.05 -3.85
C PRO A 55 -3.88 -0.54 -3.70
N GLY A 56 -2.90 -0.04 -4.44
CA GLY A 56 -2.67 1.40 -4.52
C GLY A 56 -3.89 2.14 -5.08
N PRO A 57 -3.90 3.48 -4.98
CA PRO A 57 -4.98 4.28 -5.55
C PRO A 57 -5.11 4.01 -7.06
N GLN A 58 -6.35 4.03 -7.55
CA GLN A 58 -6.61 3.83 -8.96
C GLN A 58 -6.45 5.15 -9.72
N ILE A 59 -5.52 5.18 -10.66
CA ILE A 59 -5.31 6.30 -11.58
C ILE A 59 -5.88 5.92 -12.93
N THR A 60 -6.65 6.83 -13.54
CA THR A 60 -7.10 6.69 -14.92
C THR A 60 -6.28 7.58 -15.82
N GLU A 61 -5.60 6.99 -16.80
CA GLU A 61 -4.77 7.69 -17.77
C GLU A 61 -5.34 7.49 -19.18
N ILE A 62 -5.19 8.50 -20.03
CA ILE A 62 -5.53 8.40 -21.45
C ILE A 62 -4.33 7.81 -22.19
N VAL A 63 -4.35 6.49 -22.37
CA VAL A 63 -3.26 5.75 -22.98
C VAL A 63 -3.48 5.65 -24.49
N SER A 64 -2.39 5.83 -25.25
CA SER A 64 -2.38 5.66 -26.70
C SER A 64 -1.59 4.43 -27.09
N ASP A 65 -2.29 3.41 -27.56
CA ASP A 65 -1.71 2.14 -28.01
C ASP A 65 -1.58 2.12 -29.54
N ILE A 66 -0.53 1.49 -30.07
CA ILE A 66 -0.45 1.11 -31.48
C ILE A 66 -0.95 -0.33 -31.59
N VAL A 67 -2.07 -0.53 -32.27
CA VAL A 67 -2.65 -1.86 -32.48
C VAL A 67 -2.53 -2.27 -33.94
N LEU A 68 -2.32 -3.56 -34.18
CA LEU A 68 -2.38 -4.15 -35.51
C LEU A 68 -3.84 -4.10 -36.00
N ALA A 69 -4.11 -3.29 -37.03
CA ALA A 69 -5.43 -3.17 -37.61
C ALA A 69 -5.66 -4.24 -38.68
N THR A 70 -4.65 -4.47 -39.52
CA THR A 70 -4.66 -5.50 -40.56
C THR A 70 -3.30 -6.20 -40.57
N PRO A 71 -3.23 -7.53 -40.45
CA PRO A 71 -1.96 -8.26 -40.53
C PRO A 71 -1.36 -8.21 -41.93
N ALA A 72 -0.04 -8.40 -42.03
CA ALA A 72 0.63 -8.58 -43.31
C ALA A 72 0.17 -9.88 -43.97
N THR A 73 0.07 -9.89 -45.29
CA THR A 73 -0.23 -11.10 -46.07
C THR A 73 1.00 -11.53 -46.83
N VAL A 74 1.25 -12.83 -46.89
CA VAL A 74 2.37 -13.43 -47.62
C VAL A 74 1.86 -14.47 -48.62
N ASP A 75 2.67 -14.81 -49.62
CA ASP A 75 2.40 -15.90 -50.55
C ASP A 75 2.84 -17.27 -49.99
N GLU A 76 2.59 -18.34 -50.75
CA GLU A 76 2.95 -19.73 -50.38
C GLU A 76 4.47 -19.92 -50.17
N PHE A 77 5.29 -19.04 -50.74
CA PHE A 77 6.74 -19.05 -50.61
C PHE A 77 7.25 -18.10 -49.51
N GLY A 78 6.34 -17.54 -48.70
CA GLY A 78 6.66 -16.63 -47.60
C GLY A 78 7.08 -15.22 -48.04
N ARG A 79 6.85 -14.85 -49.31
CA ARG A 79 7.12 -13.50 -49.81
C ARG A 79 5.95 -12.57 -49.49
N GLU A 80 6.25 -11.37 -48.99
CA GLU A 80 5.25 -10.39 -48.61
C GLU A 80 4.42 -9.93 -49.82
N LEU A 81 3.10 -10.11 -49.74
CA LEU A 81 2.13 -9.62 -50.72
C LEU A 81 1.56 -8.27 -50.32
N SER A 82 1.35 -8.05 -49.02
CA SER A 82 0.92 -6.75 -48.50
C SER A 82 1.41 -6.53 -47.07
N PRO A 83 1.76 -5.29 -46.70
CA PRO A 83 2.29 -4.98 -45.39
C PRO A 83 1.20 -4.93 -44.31
N ALA A 84 1.61 -5.11 -43.06
CA ALA A 84 0.76 -4.89 -41.91
C ALA A 84 0.35 -3.41 -41.76
N ILE A 85 -0.92 -3.15 -41.48
CA ILE A 85 -1.45 -1.81 -41.19
C ILE A 85 -1.65 -1.68 -39.69
N TYR A 86 -1.05 -0.64 -39.11
CA TYR A 86 -1.19 -0.29 -37.69
C TYR A 86 -2.09 0.92 -37.51
N ARG A 87 -2.80 0.99 -36.39
CA ARG A 87 -3.65 2.12 -36.02
C ARG A 87 -3.37 2.54 -34.58
N LYS A 88 -3.26 3.85 -34.36
CA LYS A 88 -3.21 4.43 -33.01
C LYS A 88 -4.62 4.46 -32.42
N VAL A 89 -4.80 3.84 -31.26
CA VAL A 89 -6.06 3.84 -30.51
C VAL A 89 -5.82 4.53 -29.17
N THR A 90 -6.61 5.55 -28.87
CA THR A 90 -6.55 6.29 -27.61
C THR A 90 -7.75 5.91 -26.76
N ARG A 91 -7.52 5.46 -25.53
CA ARG A 91 -8.58 5.03 -24.61
C ARG A 91 -8.20 5.33 -23.15
N PRO A 92 -9.18 5.64 -22.30
CA PRO A 92 -8.95 5.66 -20.85
C PRO A 92 -8.61 4.24 -20.38
N GLN A 93 -7.55 4.12 -19.59
CA GLN A 93 -7.17 2.90 -18.90
C GLN A 93 -6.94 3.22 -17.43
N THR A 94 -7.42 2.34 -16.54
CA THR A 94 -7.28 2.50 -15.09
C THR A 94 -6.20 1.55 -14.58
N PHE A 95 -5.26 2.09 -13.82
CA PHE A 95 -4.12 1.38 -13.24
C PHE A 95 -4.13 1.57 -11.72
N ASN A 96 -3.56 0.63 -10.98
CA ASN A 96 -3.22 0.88 -9.58
C ASN A 96 -1.84 1.53 -9.53
N GLU A 97 -1.71 2.61 -8.78
CA GLU A 97 -0.42 3.28 -8.59
C GLU A 97 0.43 2.55 -7.54
N GLY A 98 1.62 2.11 -7.92
CA GLY A 98 2.56 1.41 -7.04
C GLY A 98 2.09 0.03 -6.57
N ASP A 99 2.82 -0.54 -5.61
CA ASP A 99 2.60 -1.91 -5.12
C ASP A 99 1.50 -2.02 -4.05
N GLY A 100 0.80 -0.92 -3.75
CA GLY A 100 -0.18 -0.86 -2.67
C GLY A 100 0.43 -0.96 -1.27
N ARG A 101 -0.37 -1.42 -0.31
CA ARG A 101 0.04 -1.57 1.09
C ARG A 101 -0.26 -2.96 1.62
N TRP A 102 0.77 -3.60 2.17
CA TRP A 102 0.66 -4.86 2.89
C TRP A 102 0.36 -4.64 4.37
N PHE A 103 -0.40 -5.56 4.96
CA PHE A 103 -0.69 -5.56 6.39
C PHE A 103 -0.87 -7.00 6.91
N THR A 104 -0.63 -7.23 8.19
CA THR A 104 -0.85 -8.55 8.79
C THR A 104 -2.34 -8.79 9.01
N ARG A 105 -2.86 -9.87 8.44
CA ARG A 105 -4.24 -10.31 8.62
C ARG A 105 -4.34 -11.49 9.58
N THR A 106 -5.51 -11.68 10.18
CA THR A 106 -5.83 -12.94 10.85
C THR A 106 -5.81 -14.07 9.82
N CYS A 107 -5.14 -15.17 10.14
CA CYS A 107 -5.02 -16.32 9.24
C CYS A 107 -6.37 -17.03 9.08
N ASP A 108 -6.61 -17.61 7.90
CA ASP A 108 -7.89 -18.29 7.61
C ASP A 108 -8.13 -19.49 8.55
N ALA A 109 -7.05 -20.12 9.03
CA ALA A 109 -7.11 -21.21 10.01
C ALA A 109 -7.70 -20.77 11.38
N ASP A 110 -7.51 -19.50 11.77
CA ASP A 110 -8.00 -18.96 13.03
C ASP A 110 -9.44 -18.43 12.91
N LEU A 111 -9.91 -18.18 11.68
CA LEU A 111 -11.26 -17.68 11.37
C LEU A 111 -12.33 -18.79 11.45
N THR A 112 -12.33 -19.53 12.55
CA THR A 112 -13.34 -20.55 12.86
C THR A 112 -14.73 -19.92 13.04
N PRO A 113 -15.83 -20.70 12.91
CA PRO A 113 -17.18 -20.17 13.13
C PRO A 113 -17.36 -19.51 14.51
N ASP A 114 -16.80 -20.10 15.57
CA ASP A 114 -16.86 -19.53 16.93
C ASP A 114 -16.10 -18.20 17.05
N PHE A 115 -14.95 -18.10 16.39
CA PHE A 115 -14.20 -16.85 16.29
C PHE A 115 -15.02 -15.78 15.57
N VAL A 116 -15.64 -16.13 14.43
CA VAL A 116 -16.46 -15.21 13.65
C VAL A 116 -17.72 -14.79 14.42
N MET A 117 -18.34 -15.70 15.20
CA MET A 117 -19.45 -15.33 16.09
C MET A 117 -19.02 -14.30 17.13
N THR A 118 -17.83 -14.47 17.71
CA THR A 118 -17.28 -13.54 18.69
C THR A 118 -16.95 -12.18 18.06
N LEU A 119 -16.38 -12.18 16.86
CA LEU A 119 -16.18 -10.99 16.03
C LEU A 119 -17.50 -10.26 15.75
N GLN A 120 -18.53 -10.98 15.30
CA GLN A 120 -19.85 -10.42 15.03
C GLN A 120 -20.44 -9.76 16.28
N ARG A 121 -20.38 -10.40 17.45
CA ARG A 121 -20.81 -9.80 18.72
C ARG A 121 -20.01 -8.53 19.05
N ALA A 122 -18.69 -8.57 18.91
CA ALA A 122 -17.83 -7.42 19.17
C ALA A 122 -18.15 -6.22 18.26
N LEU A 123 -18.50 -6.48 17.00
CA LEU A 123 -18.94 -5.47 16.03
C LEU A 123 -20.38 -4.98 16.30
N GLN A 124 -21.28 -5.83 16.80
CA GLN A 124 -22.63 -5.42 17.22
C GLN A 124 -22.60 -4.44 18.38
N VAL A 125 -21.79 -4.72 19.41
CA VAL A 125 -21.64 -3.83 20.58
C VAL A 125 -21.18 -2.43 20.18
N ARG A 126 -20.38 -2.34 19.10
CA ARG A 126 -19.90 -1.08 18.52
C ARG A 126 -20.88 -0.44 17.53
N GLY A 127 -22.02 -1.05 17.28
CA GLY A 127 -23.03 -0.57 16.34
C GLY A 127 -22.69 -0.74 14.85
N LEU A 128 -21.64 -1.48 14.53
CA LEU A 128 -21.13 -1.68 13.16
C LEU A 128 -21.76 -2.89 12.46
N TYR A 129 -22.26 -3.87 13.21
CA TYR A 129 -22.98 -5.02 12.70
C TYR A 129 -24.40 -5.07 13.27
N ARG A 130 -25.39 -5.34 12.41
CA ARG A 130 -26.83 -5.41 12.80
C ARG A 130 -27.50 -6.73 12.41
N GLY A 131 -26.74 -7.68 11.85
CA GLY A 131 -27.25 -8.98 11.44
C GLY A 131 -27.33 -9.97 12.63
N PRO A 132 -27.88 -11.17 12.42
CA PRO A 132 -27.78 -12.27 13.38
C PRO A 132 -26.34 -12.74 13.53
N VAL A 133 -25.98 -13.27 14.69
CA VAL A 133 -24.67 -13.89 14.92
C VAL A 133 -24.71 -15.31 14.34
N THR A 134 -24.12 -15.49 13.16
CA THR A 134 -24.16 -16.77 12.40
C THR A 134 -22.84 -17.54 12.43
N GLY A 135 -21.73 -16.87 12.77
CA GLY A 135 -20.39 -17.45 12.62
C GLY A 135 -19.90 -17.53 11.17
N GLU A 136 -20.65 -16.98 10.22
CA GLU A 136 -20.26 -16.93 8.83
C GLU A 136 -19.61 -15.59 8.49
N MET A 137 -18.47 -15.64 7.80
CA MET A 137 -17.84 -14.46 7.22
C MET A 137 -18.64 -14.01 5.98
N ASP A 138 -19.83 -13.47 6.19
CA ASP A 138 -20.74 -13.01 5.13
C ASP A 138 -20.42 -11.58 4.66
N ALA A 139 -21.16 -11.10 3.66
CA ALA A 139 -20.97 -9.74 3.13
C ALA A 139 -21.22 -8.66 4.20
N ARG A 140 -22.16 -8.88 5.13
CA ARG A 140 -22.46 -7.93 6.22
C ARG A 140 -21.31 -7.88 7.23
N THR A 141 -20.73 -9.03 7.55
CA THR A 141 -19.59 -9.16 8.47
C THR A 141 -18.37 -8.49 7.85
N ARG A 142 -18.07 -8.78 6.58
CA ARG A 142 -16.99 -8.12 5.81
C ARG A 142 -17.15 -6.60 5.75
N ARG A 143 -18.37 -6.11 5.53
CA ARG A 143 -18.66 -4.67 5.56
C ARG A 143 -18.41 -4.06 6.94
N ALA A 144 -18.87 -4.73 8.01
CA ALA A 144 -18.66 -4.26 9.38
C ALA A 144 -17.17 -4.23 9.78
N ILE A 145 -16.38 -5.21 9.31
CA ILE A 145 -14.91 -5.22 9.46
C ILE A 145 -14.31 -3.99 8.77
N ARG A 146 -14.68 -3.72 7.51
CA ARG A 146 -14.22 -2.55 6.78
C ARG A 146 -14.58 -1.25 7.50
N ASP A 147 -15.82 -1.11 7.96
CA ASP A 147 -16.30 0.06 8.70
C ASP A 147 -15.53 0.26 10.02
N TYR A 148 -15.11 -0.83 10.70
CA TYR A 148 -14.29 -0.77 11.91
C TYR A 148 -12.84 -0.31 11.64
N GLN A 149 -12.26 -0.74 10.52
CA GLN A 149 -10.85 -0.54 10.19
C GLN A 149 -10.59 0.77 9.44
N THR A 150 -11.57 1.26 8.68
CA THR A 150 -11.43 2.47 7.85
C THR A 150 -11.02 3.72 8.66
N PRO A 151 -11.62 4.02 9.83
CA PRO A 151 -11.21 5.16 10.66
C PRO A 151 -9.78 5.04 11.19
N GLN A 152 -9.21 3.83 11.19
CA GLN A 152 -7.83 3.54 11.60
C GLN A 152 -6.85 3.60 10.42
N GLY A 153 -7.32 4.07 9.27
CA GLY A 153 -6.52 4.20 8.05
C GLY A 153 -6.36 2.90 7.27
N LEU A 154 -7.16 1.86 7.54
CA LEU A 154 -7.12 0.57 6.84
C LEU A 154 -8.46 0.28 6.14
N ASP A 155 -8.54 0.62 4.86
CA ASP A 155 -9.73 0.39 4.03
C ASP A 155 -9.76 -1.04 3.45
N SER A 156 -10.06 -2.03 4.29
CA SER A 156 -10.12 -3.44 3.88
C SER A 156 -11.23 -4.21 4.60
N ALA A 157 -11.86 -5.14 3.89
CA ALA A 157 -12.83 -6.09 4.44
C ALA A 157 -12.19 -7.33 5.08
N VAL A 158 -10.87 -7.48 4.96
CA VAL A 158 -10.09 -8.54 5.60
C VAL A 158 -9.74 -8.10 7.02
N LEU A 159 -9.98 -8.97 7.99
CA LEU A 159 -9.67 -8.68 9.39
C LEU A 159 -8.15 -8.62 9.60
N SER A 160 -7.64 -7.44 9.95
CA SER A 160 -6.25 -7.26 10.36
C SER A 160 -6.00 -7.86 11.74
N GLN A 161 -4.77 -8.33 11.97
CA GLN A 161 -4.37 -8.86 13.28
C GLN A 161 -4.49 -7.76 14.36
N THR A 162 -4.11 -6.53 14.03
CA THR A 162 -4.28 -5.36 14.91
C THR A 162 -5.73 -5.11 15.28
N ALA A 163 -6.66 -5.15 14.31
CA ALA A 163 -8.09 -5.01 14.60
C ALA A 163 -8.61 -6.15 15.48
N ALA A 164 -8.18 -7.40 15.22
CA ALA A 164 -8.56 -8.54 16.04
C ALA A 164 -8.07 -8.39 17.49
N GLN A 165 -6.85 -7.89 17.70
CA GLN A 165 -6.30 -7.59 19.03
C GLN A 165 -7.08 -6.48 19.74
N GLN A 166 -7.37 -5.35 19.06
CA GLN A 166 -8.15 -4.24 19.63
C GLN A 166 -9.60 -4.61 19.96
N LEU A 167 -10.17 -5.57 19.22
CA LEU A 167 -11.49 -6.14 19.50
C LEU A 167 -11.46 -7.16 20.64
N GLY A 168 -10.27 -7.53 21.15
CA GLY A 168 -10.08 -8.52 22.20
C GLY A 168 -10.29 -9.96 21.74
N LEU A 169 -10.13 -10.22 20.43
CA LEU A 169 -10.33 -11.56 19.83
C LEU A 169 -9.05 -12.39 19.85
N ILE A 170 -7.89 -11.75 19.91
CA ILE A 170 -6.57 -12.39 19.94
C ILE A 170 -5.80 -11.78 21.12
N ALA A 171 -5.12 -12.63 21.89
CA ALA A 171 -4.27 -12.19 22.98
C ALA A 171 -3.07 -11.40 22.44
N VAL A 172 -2.73 -10.32 23.14
CA VAL A 172 -1.47 -9.59 22.94
C VAL A 172 -0.51 -10.08 24.02
N GLU A 173 0.61 -10.68 23.60
CA GLU A 173 1.72 -10.95 24.52
C GLU A 173 2.23 -9.58 25.02
N LEU A 174 2.13 -9.33 26.32
CA LEU A 174 2.72 -8.15 26.93
C LEU A 174 4.15 -8.51 27.30
N ASP A 175 5.12 -7.99 26.55
CA ASP A 175 6.52 -8.03 26.97
C ASP A 175 6.65 -7.19 28.25
N LEU A 176 6.57 -7.84 29.41
CA LEU A 176 6.91 -7.21 30.67
C LEU A 176 8.42 -6.96 30.67
N PRO A 177 8.88 -5.71 30.91
CA PRO A 177 10.31 -5.46 31.00
C PRO A 177 10.88 -6.31 32.15
N GLU A 178 11.82 -7.20 31.82
CA GLU A 178 12.62 -7.86 32.85
C GLU A 178 13.41 -6.77 33.57
N GLY A 179 13.10 -6.61 34.86
CA GLY A 179 13.66 -5.57 35.73
C GLY A 179 15.12 -5.83 36.13
#